data_AF-A0A3D5PI66-F1
#
_entry.id   AF-A0A3D5PI66-F1
#
_cell.length_a   1.000
_cell.length_b   1.000
_cell.length_c   1.000
_cell.angle_alpha   90.00
_cell.angle_beta   90.00
_cell.angle_gamma   90.00
#
_symmetry.space_group_name_H-M   'P 1'
#
loop_
_entity.id
_entity.type
_entity.pdbx_description
1 polymer ?
#
loop_
_entity_poly.entity_id
_entity_poly.type
_entity_poly.pdbx_seq_one_letter_code
_entity_poly.pdbx_strand_id
1 'polypeptide(L)'
;IFSHLDWVNNVGYAYGNFHYNPAHMVAITFFFTTCFALALHGSLVLSAVNTGKGNPIVTPDHEDTYFRDLVGYSIGPLGIHRLGLFLALSAVVWSAICIVISGTIWFDSWSAWWDWYAELPWWADL
;
A
#
# COMPACT_ATOMS: atom_id res chain seq x y z
N ILE A 1 -26.81 -4.09 -2.46
CA ILE A 1 -25.62 -3.24 -2.73
C ILE A 1 -25.29 -2.40 -1.49
N PHE A 2 -26.14 -1.51 -0.97
CA PHE A 2 -25.75 -0.60 0.13
C PHE A 2 -25.56 -1.24 1.52
N SER A 3 -26.25 -2.33 1.85
CA SER A 3 -26.20 -2.93 3.20
C SER A 3 -24.80 -3.34 3.68
N HIS A 4 -23.89 -3.73 2.78
CA HIS A 4 -22.51 -4.03 3.19
C HIS A 4 -21.70 -2.76 3.51
N LEU A 5 -22.06 -1.60 2.93
CA LEU A 5 -21.46 -0.32 3.29
C LEU A 5 -21.94 0.14 4.66
N ASP A 6 -23.21 -0.09 4.99
CA ASP A 6 -23.73 0.13 6.35
C ASP A 6 -22.97 -0.73 7.37
N TRP A 7 -22.70 -1.99 7.02
CA TRP A 7 -21.87 -2.88 7.85
C TRP A 7 -20.44 -2.35 8.01
N VAL A 8 -19.75 -1.96 6.92
CA VAL A 8 -18.39 -1.39 6.98
C VAL A 8 -18.36 -0.16 7.88
N ASN A 9 -19.34 0.74 7.71
CA ASN A 9 -19.46 1.95 8.51
C ASN A 9 -19.63 1.65 10.01
N ASN A 10 -20.58 0.78 10.33
CA ASN A 10 -20.89 0.44 11.73
C ASN A 10 -19.74 -0.32 12.39
N VAL A 11 -19.08 -1.23 11.68
CA VAL A 11 -17.88 -1.92 12.17
C VAL A 11 -16.74 -0.94 12.42
N GLY A 12 -16.50 0.00 11.49
CA GLY A 12 -15.45 1.00 11.66
C GLY A 12 -15.68 1.87 12.91
N TYR A 13 -16.89 2.40 13.06
CA TYR A 13 -17.24 3.29 14.18
C TYR A 13 -17.41 2.59 15.52
N ALA A 14 -17.60 1.26 15.55
CA ALA A 14 -17.59 0.49 16.79
C ALA A 14 -16.27 0.62 17.57
N TYR A 15 -15.17 0.96 16.89
CA TYR A 15 -13.84 1.17 17.48
C TYR A 15 -13.37 2.64 17.38
N GLY A 16 -14.30 3.59 17.29
CA GLY A 16 -13.99 5.02 17.08
C GLY A 16 -13.58 5.31 15.63
N ASN A 17 -12.43 5.97 15.42
CA ASN A 17 -11.92 6.18 14.07
C ASN A 17 -11.00 5.03 13.65
N PHE A 18 -11.48 4.17 12.73
CA PHE A 18 -10.76 2.98 12.26
C PHE A 18 -9.44 3.30 11.52
N HIS A 19 -9.16 4.55 11.18
CA HIS A 19 -7.85 4.98 10.68
C HIS A 19 -6.72 4.73 11.68
N TYR A 20 -7.00 4.69 12.99
CA TYR A 20 -5.99 4.44 14.00
C TYR A 20 -5.58 2.96 14.13
N ASN A 21 -6.26 2.03 13.46
CA ASN A 21 -5.84 0.63 13.46
C ASN A 21 -4.49 0.50 12.72
N PRO A 22 -3.39 0.10 13.40
CA PRO A 22 -2.07 0.08 12.78
C PRO A 22 -1.97 -0.92 11.62
N ALA A 23 -2.64 -2.07 11.69
CA ALA A 23 -2.67 -3.03 10.59
C ALA A 23 -3.46 -2.48 9.39
N HIS A 24 -4.51 -1.69 9.65
CA HIS A 24 -5.27 -1.02 8.60
C HIS A 24 -4.45 0.07 7.89
N MET A 25 -3.62 0.84 8.63
CA MET A 25 -2.67 1.78 8.03
C MET A 25 -1.70 1.08 7.06
N VAL A 26 -1.16 -0.07 7.46
CA VAL A 26 -0.28 -0.89 6.60
C VAL A 26 -1.02 -1.40 5.37
N ALA A 27 -2.25 -1.91 5.52
CA ALA A 27 -3.07 -2.39 4.41
C ALA A 27 -3.34 -1.28 3.38
N ILE A 28 -3.76 -0.10 3.83
CA ILE A 28 -4.01 1.07 2.96
C ILE A 28 -2.72 1.48 2.24
N THR A 29 -1.58 1.49 2.93
CA THR A 29 -0.28 1.81 2.33
C THR A 29 0.01 0.87 1.17
N PHE A 30 -0.16 -0.44 1.35
CA PHE A 30 0.03 -1.41 0.28
C PHE A 30 -0.96 -1.23 -0.88
N PHE A 31 -2.23 -0.89 -0.63
CA PHE A 31 -3.18 -0.57 -1.69
C PHE A 31 -2.72 0.64 -2.52
N PHE A 32 -2.33 1.74 -1.85
CA PHE A 32 -1.84 2.93 -2.54
C PHE A 32 -0.56 2.66 -3.32
N THR A 33 0.41 1.95 -2.73
CA THR A 33 1.65 1.58 -3.40
C THR A 33 1.41 0.61 -4.57
N THR A 34 0.43 -0.29 -4.48
CA THR A 34 0.04 -1.17 -5.59
C THR A 34 -0.47 -0.36 -6.79
N CYS A 35 -1.39 0.58 -6.56
CA CYS A 35 -1.89 1.46 -7.62
C CYS A 35 -0.78 2.32 -8.23
N PHE A 36 0.10 2.87 -7.39
CA PHE A 36 1.27 3.62 -7.85
C PHE A 36 2.20 2.78 -8.73
N ALA A 37 2.58 1.58 -8.27
CA ALA A 37 3.45 0.67 -9.01
C ALA A 37 2.81 0.19 -10.31
N LEU A 38 1.49 -0.06 -10.33
CA LEU A 38 0.75 -0.45 -11.53
C LEU A 38 0.76 0.66 -12.59
N ALA A 39 0.53 1.91 -12.17
CA ALA A 39 0.57 3.05 -13.06
C ALA A 39 1.97 3.24 -13.66
N LEU A 40 3.01 3.16 -12.84
CA LEU A 40 4.40 3.22 -13.29
C LEU A 40 4.76 2.10 -14.26
N HIS A 41 4.40 0.85 -13.93
CA HIS A 41 4.70 -0.30 -14.78
C HIS A 41 4.02 -0.20 -16.16
N GLY A 42 2.71 0.09 -16.19
CA GLY A 42 1.96 0.19 -17.43
C GLY A 42 2.47 1.34 -18.31
N SER A 43 2.74 2.50 -17.72
CA SER A 43 3.28 3.66 -18.44
C SER A 43 4.69 3.42 -18.97
N LEU A 44 5.58 2.75 -18.21
CA LEU A 44 6.93 2.42 -18.65
C LEU A 44 6.91 1.54 -19.90
N VAL A 45 6.20 0.41 -19.84
CA VAL A 45 6.12 -0.53 -20.97
C VAL A 45 5.49 0.15 -22.19
N LEU A 46 4.40 0.88 -22.00
CA LEU A 46 3.76 1.62 -23.09
C LEU A 46 4.68 2.69 -23.68
N SER A 47 5.47 3.38 -22.87
CA SER A 47 6.45 4.37 -23.37
C SER A 47 7.55 3.70 -24.21
N ALA A 48 7.96 2.48 -23.85
CA ALA A 48 9.00 1.74 -24.54
C ALA A 48 8.54 1.22 -25.91
N VAL A 49 7.27 0.81 -26.03
CA VAL A 49 6.71 0.31 -27.30
C VAL A 49 6.02 1.38 -28.15
N ASN A 50 5.73 2.56 -27.60
CA ASN A 50 5.11 3.68 -28.31
C ASN A 50 6.03 4.91 -28.38
N THR A 51 7.18 4.78 -29.05
CA THR A 51 8.25 5.79 -29.10
C THR A 51 7.99 6.97 -30.04
N GLY A 52 6.80 7.04 -30.65
CA GLY A 52 6.42 8.06 -31.63
C GLY A 52 6.60 7.60 -33.08
N LYS A 53 5.97 8.32 -34.01
CA LYS A 53 5.91 7.92 -35.42
C LYS A 53 7.29 7.92 -36.07
N GLY A 54 7.69 6.78 -36.62
CA GLY A 54 8.98 6.62 -37.30
C GLY A 54 10.15 6.27 -36.39
N ASN A 55 9.95 6.25 -35.07
CA ASN A 55 10.96 5.80 -34.12
C ASN A 55 10.88 4.28 -33.92
N PRO A 56 12.01 3.58 -33.75
CA PRO A 56 11.99 2.17 -33.41
C PRO A 56 11.49 1.96 -31.97
N ILE A 57 10.95 0.77 -31.70
CA ILE A 57 10.67 0.30 -30.34
C ILE A 57 11.99 0.22 -29.57
N VAL A 58 11.99 0.67 -28.31
CA VAL A 58 13.18 0.59 -27.46
C VAL A 58 13.22 -0.69 -26.63
N THR A 59 14.42 -1.00 -26.12
CA THR A 59 14.72 -2.23 -25.38
C THR A 59 14.48 -2.08 -23.88
N PRO A 60 14.44 -3.18 -23.11
CA PRO A 60 14.43 -3.13 -21.65
C PRO A 60 15.59 -2.34 -21.03
N ASP A 61 16.73 -2.20 -21.73
CA ASP A 61 17.84 -1.36 -21.25
C ASP A 61 17.44 0.13 -21.15
N HIS A 62 16.53 0.58 -22.02
CA HIS A 62 15.99 1.95 -21.97
C HIS A 62 15.00 2.11 -20.80
N GLU A 63 14.20 1.09 -20.50
CA GLU A 63 13.32 1.07 -19.33
C GLU A 63 14.14 1.20 -18.04
N ASP A 64 15.23 0.43 -17.95
CA ASP A 64 16.18 0.49 -16.84
C ASP A 64 16.87 1.85 -16.74
N THR A 65 17.31 2.40 -17.86
CA THR A 65 17.98 3.71 -17.91
C THR A 65 17.04 4.81 -17.43
N TYR A 66 15.79 4.81 -17.90
CA TYR A 66 14.78 5.78 -17.48
C TYR A 66 14.61 5.83 -15.95
N PHE A 67 14.45 4.66 -15.31
CA PHE A 67 14.26 4.60 -13.85
C PHE A 67 15.55 4.92 -13.07
N ARG A 68 16.72 4.54 -13.61
CA ARG A 68 18.01 4.92 -13.03
C ARG A 68 18.24 6.43 -13.11
N ASP A 69 17.87 7.07 -14.20
CA ASP A 69 17.97 8.53 -14.36
C ASP A 69 16.97 9.26 -13.46
N LEU A 70 15.74 8.75 -13.34
CA LEU A 70 14.68 9.40 -12.58
C LEU A 70 14.85 9.31 -11.06
N VAL A 71 15.18 8.11 -10.54
CA VAL A 71 15.21 7.84 -9.08
C VAL A 71 16.46 7.09 -8.62
N GLY A 72 17.45 6.87 -9.49
CA GLY A 72 18.69 6.19 -9.13
C GLY A 72 18.60 4.66 -9.03
N TYR A 73 17.45 4.05 -9.34
CA TYR A 73 17.23 2.61 -9.20
C TYR A 73 16.20 2.08 -10.20
N SER A 74 16.52 0.95 -10.83
CA SER A 74 15.54 0.13 -11.57
C SER A 74 15.45 -1.25 -10.94
N ILE A 75 14.22 -1.69 -10.67
CA ILE A 75 13.92 -3.04 -10.15
C ILE A 75 13.98 -4.11 -11.26
N GLY A 76 14.03 -3.69 -12.52
CA GLY A 76 14.07 -4.57 -13.69
C GLY A 76 12.74 -5.26 -14.02
N PRO A 77 12.65 -5.87 -15.22
CA PRO A 77 11.41 -6.40 -15.76
C PRO A 77 10.85 -7.58 -14.96
N LEU A 78 11.66 -8.51 -14.47
CA LEU A 78 11.15 -9.58 -13.59
C LEU A 78 10.77 -9.05 -12.20
N GLY A 79 11.54 -8.08 -11.70
CA GLY A 79 11.37 -7.53 -10.36
C GLY A 79 10.04 -6.80 -10.20
N ILE A 80 9.61 -6.00 -11.19
CA ILE A 80 8.35 -5.25 -11.12
C ILE A 80 7.11 -6.16 -11.04
N HIS A 81 7.12 -7.31 -11.72
CA HIS A 81 6.02 -8.29 -11.65
C HIS A 81 5.95 -8.97 -10.28
N ARG A 82 7.12 -9.34 -9.71
CA ARG A 82 7.20 -9.90 -8.36
C ARG A 82 6.76 -8.88 -7.31
N LEU A 83 7.21 -7.63 -7.46
CA LEU A 83 6.79 -6.53 -6.59
C LEU A 83 5.28 -6.32 -6.66
N GLY A 84 4.70 -6.27 -7.86
CA GLY A 84 3.25 -6.12 -8.05
C GLY A 84 2.46 -7.22 -7.33
N LEU A 85 2.87 -8.49 -7.48
CA LEU A 85 2.25 -9.61 -6.76
C LEU A 85 2.39 -9.46 -5.24
N PHE A 86 3.59 -9.14 -4.76
CA PHE A 86 3.87 -8.96 -3.34
C PHE A 86 3.03 -7.83 -2.74
N LEU A 87 2.99 -6.66 -3.37
CA LEU A 87 2.22 -5.50 -2.91
C LEU A 87 0.72 -5.82 -2.85
N ALA A 88 0.18 -6.40 -3.91
CA ALA A 88 -1.25 -6.72 -4.00
C ALA A 88 -1.67 -7.77 -2.96
N LEU A 89 -0.89 -8.85 -2.80
CA LEU A 89 -1.18 -9.87 -1.79
C LEU A 89 -1.00 -9.32 -0.37
N SER A 90 0.03 -8.51 -0.13
CA SER A 90 0.25 -7.86 1.17
C SER A 90 -0.93 -6.97 1.55
N ALA A 91 -1.47 -6.17 0.61
CA ALA A 91 -2.65 -5.34 0.88
C ALA A 91 -3.83 -6.16 1.42
N VAL A 92 -4.11 -7.32 0.80
CA VAL A 92 -5.21 -8.20 1.21
C VAL A 92 -4.90 -8.93 2.52
N VAL A 93 -3.67 -9.41 2.71
CA VAL A 93 -3.25 -10.07 3.96
C VAL A 93 -3.39 -9.12 5.15
N TRP A 94 -2.90 -7.89 5.04
CA TRP A 94 -3.02 -6.90 6.11
C TRP A 94 -4.47 -6.43 6.32
N SER A 95 -5.30 -6.42 5.27
CA SER A 95 -6.73 -6.16 5.40
C SER A 95 -7.45 -7.26 6.20
N ALA A 96 -7.09 -8.53 5.97
CA ALA A 96 -7.63 -9.63 6.76
C ALA A 96 -7.19 -9.53 8.22
N ILE A 97 -5.90 -9.26 8.47
CA ILE A 97 -5.36 -9.09 9.81
C ILE A 97 -6.07 -7.96 10.56
N CYS A 98 -6.25 -6.79 9.94
CA CYS A 98 -6.83 -5.64 10.64
C CYS A 98 -8.29 -5.87 11.08
N ILE A 99 -9.05 -6.67 10.33
CA ILE A 99 -10.41 -7.09 10.72
C ILE A 99 -10.35 -8.18 11.79
N VAL A 100 -9.51 -9.21 11.62
CA VAL A 100 -9.45 -10.34 12.57
C VAL A 100 -9.07 -9.88 13.97
N ILE A 101 -8.15 -8.92 14.12
CA ILE A 101 -7.71 -8.44 15.44
C ILE A 101 -8.73 -7.50 16.11
N SER A 102 -9.62 -6.86 15.33
CA SER A 102 -10.66 -5.94 15.81
C SER A 102 -11.84 -6.74 16.37
N GLY A 103 -12.04 -6.71 17.68
CA GLY A 103 -13.08 -7.48 18.36
C GLY A 103 -12.67 -8.91 18.74
N THR A 104 -11.37 -9.23 18.69
CA THR A 104 -10.83 -10.50 19.21
C THR A 104 -9.73 -10.30 20.24
N ILE A 105 -8.74 -9.47 19.92
CA ILE A 105 -7.63 -9.13 20.82
C ILE A 105 -7.65 -7.66 21.23
N TRP A 106 -8.32 -6.80 20.45
CA TRP A 106 -8.50 -5.39 20.73
C TRP A 106 -9.98 -5.02 20.61
N PHE A 107 -10.55 -4.44 21.67
CA PHE A 107 -12.00 -4.15 21.75
C PHE A 107 -12.32 -2.67 21.96
N ASP A 108 -11.33 -1.85 22.29
CA ASP A 108 -11.48 -0.43 22.57
C ASP A 108 -11.27 0.44 21.32
N SER A 109 -11.30 1.76 21.47
CA SER A 109 -11.00 2.65 20.36
C SER A 109 -9.56 2.47 19.89
N TRP A 110 -9.36 2.33 18.57
CA TRP A 110 -8.03 2.17 17.99
C TRP A 110 -7.09 3.34 18.26
N SER A 111 -7.61 4.54 18.58
CA SER A 111 -6.75 5.67 18.95
C SER A 111 -5.98 5.41 20.26
N ALA A 112 -6.63 4.78 21.24
CA ALA A 112 -6.03 4.46 22.54
C ALA A 112 -4.93 3.39 22.42
N TRP A 113 -4.90 2.63 21.31
CA TRP A 113 -3.81 1.69 21.05
C TRP A 113 -2.46 2.42 21.03
N TRP A 114 -2.40 3.69 20.61
CA TRP A 114 -1.14 4.41 20.48
C TRP A 114 -0.59 4.97 21.80
N ASP A 115 -1.36 4.88 22.88
CA ASP A 115 -0.94 5.37 24.20
C ASP A 115 0.31 4.62 24.70
N TRP A 116 0.50 3.34 24.32
CA TRP A 116 1.71 2.58 24.70
C TRP A 116 3.00 3.29 24.27
N TYR A 117 2.98 3.98 23.13
CA TYR A 117 4.13 4.71 22.63
C TYR A 117 4.29 6.04 23.35
N ALA A 118 3.20 6.76 23.61
CA ALA A 118 3.22 8.02 24.35
C ALA A 118 3.68 7.82 25.82
N GLU A 119 3.30 6.71 26.43
CA GLU A 119 3.56 6.39 27.84
C GLU A 119 4.91 5.67 28.06
N LEU A 120 5.82 5.69 27.09
CA LEU A 120 7.13 5.08 27.27
C LEU A 120 7.93 5.77 28.39
N PRO A 121 8.62 5.00 29.28
CA PRO A 121 9.18 5.55 30.52
C PRO A 121 10.24 6.65 30.36
N TRP A 122 10.86 6.75 29.19
CA TRP A 122 11.92 7.71 28.93
C TRP A 122 11.43 9.07 28.41
N TRP A 123 10.12 9.23 28.11
CA TRP A 123 9.54 10.53 27.75
C TRP A 123 8.16 10.84 28.33
N ALA A 124 7.50 9.90 28.99
CA ALA A 124 6.13 10.10 29.50
C ALA A 124 6.00 11.29 30.47
N ASP A 125 7.07 11.60 31.22
CA ASP A 125 7.12 12.67 32.21
C ASP A 125 7.90 13.93 31.75
N LEU A 126 8.25 14.05 30.46
CA LEU A 126 8.90 15.24 29.90
C LEU A 126 7.91 16.40 29.75
#